data_AF-A0A3N5L0X1-F1
#
_entry.id   AF-A0A3N5L0X1-F1
#
_cell.length_a   1.000
_cell.length_b   1.000
_cell.length_c   1.000
_cell.angle_alpha   90.00
_cell.angle_beta   90.00
_cell.angle_gamma   90.00
#
_symmetry.space_group_name_H-M   'P 1'
#
loop_
_entity.id
_entity.type
_entity.pdbx_description
1 polymer ?
#
loop_
_entity_poly.entity_id
_entity_poly.type
_entity_poly.pdbx_seq_one_letter_code
_entity_poly.pdbx_strand_id
1 'polypeptide(L)'
;MTRIDEHTTLGELVNAHPQLARELERRGLDYCCRGGRTLAEACHAAGLDQRALVTELTALTRRPTVVEDWTTMTATELVDHLVATHHHYLWAELPRLTELVEKVALVHGASHPELRD
;
A
#
# COMPACT_ATOMS: atom_id res chain seq x y z
N MET A 1 -4.29 -8.71 19.44
CA MET A 1 -3.41 -8.96 18.29
C MET A 1 -4.20 -9.79 17.29
N THR A 2 -4.43 -9.24 16.11
CA THR A 2 -5.09 -9.96 15.00
C THR A 2 -4.19 -11.13 14.60
N ARG A 3 -4.75 -12.34 14.56
CA ARG A 3 -4.04 -13.52 14.07
C ARG A 3 -4.01 -13.45 12.55
N ILE A 4 -2.83 -13.58 11.95
CA ILE A 4 -2.67 -13.68 10.50
C ILE A 4 -2.71 -15.15 10.13
N ASP A 5 -3.67 -15.55 9.30
CA ASP A 5 -3.82 -16.92 8.80
C ASP A 5 -4.34 -16.95 7.36
N GLU A 6 -4.55 -18.15 6.83
CA GLU A 6 -5.01 -18.39 5.47
C GLU A 6 -6.34 -17.71 5.09
N HIS A 7 -7.20 -17.49 6.07
CA HIS A 7 -8.56 -17.00 5.88
C HIS A 7 -8.65 -15.49 6.09
N THR A 8 -7.61 -14.88 6.67
CA THR A 8 -7.50 -13.43 6.81
C THR A 8 -7.52 -12.79 5.43
N THR A 9 -8.41 -11.81 5.23
CA THR A 9 -8.47 -11.07 3.98
C THR A 9 -7.36 -10.03 3.89
N LEU A 10 -6.97 -9.65 2.66
CA LEU A 10 -5.97 -8.60 2.46
C LEU A 10 -6.40 -7.26 3.09
N GLY A 11 -7.70 -6.95 3.04
CA GLY A 11 -8.28 -5.74 3.63
C GLY A 11 -8.22 -5.74 5.15
N GLU A 12 -8.61 -6.84 5.80
CA GLU A 12 -8.47 -6.99 7.26
C GLU A 12 -7.01 -6.86 7.69
N LEU A 13 -6.09 -7.45 6.91
CA LEU A 13 -4.67 -7.42 7.19
C LEU A 13 -4.11 -5.99 7.18
N VAL A 14 -4.42 -5.17 6.16
CA VAL A 14 -3.93 -3.79 6.10
C VAL A 14 -4.65 -2.86 7.08
N ASN A 15 -5.90 -3.14 7.43
CA ASN A 15 -6.61 -2.41 8.49
C ASN A 15 -5.96 -2.65 9.86
N ALA A 16 -5.60 -3.90 10.17
CA ALA A 16 -4.92 -4.22 11.43
C ALA A 16 -3.43 -3.85 11.43
N HIS A 17 -2.78 -3.93 10.27
CA HIS A 17 -1.34 -3.73 10.11
C HIS A 17 -1.01 -2.90 8.85
N PRO A 18 -1.27 -1.58 8.88
CA PRO A 18 -1.04 -0.66 7.77
C PRO A 18 0.35 -0.72 7.14
N GLN A 19 1.37 -0.96 7.97
CA GLN A 19 2.76 -1.09 7.52
C GLN A 19 2.97 -2.24 6.52
N LEU A 20 2.06 -3.23 6.48
CA LEU A 20 2.14 -4.35 5.55
C LEU A 20 1.70 -3.97 4.13
N ALA A 21 1.05 -2.83 3.90
CA ALA A 21 0.62 -2.40 2.56
C ALA A 21 1.75 -2.51 1.52
N ARG A 22 2.92 -1.93 1.84
CA ARG A 22 4.10 -2.00 0.97
C ARG A 22 4.66 -3.41 0.79
N GLU A 23 4.51 -4.28 1.79
CA GLU A 23 4.95 -5.68 1.69
C GLU A 23 4.07 -6.48 0.73
N LEU A 24 2.75 -6.23 0.78
CA LEU A 24 1.77 -6.85 -0.10
C LEU A 24 1.97 -6.37 -1.55
N GLU A 25 2.13 -5.06 -1.76
CA GLU A 25 2.40 -4.46 -3.08
C GLU A 25 3.63 -5.07 -3.76
N ARG A 26 4.75 -5.17 -3.02
CA ARG A 26 6.00 -5.75 -3.55
C ARG A 26 5.86 -7.21 -3.98
N ARG A 27 4.85 -7.91 -3.47
CA ARG A 27 4.54 -9.31 -3.79
C ARG A 27 3.39 -9.45 -4.79
N GLY A 28 2.88 -8.35 -5.32
CA GLY A 28 1.75 -8.34 -6.26
C GLY A 28 0.39 -8.66 -5.61
N LEU A 29 0.26 -8.49 -4.29
CA LEU A 29 -0.96 -8.76 -3.55
C LEU A 29 -1.82 -7.49 -3.46
N ASP A 30 -2.83 -7.43 -4.30
CA ASP A 30 -3.71 -6.27 -4.49
C ASP A 30 -4.75 -6.14 -3.36
N TYR A 31 -4.33 -5.53 -2.24
CA TYR A 31 -5.23 -5.25 -1.11
C TYR A 31 -6.21 -4.10 -1.40
N CYS A 32 -5.86 -3.20 -2.34
CA CYS A 32 -6.63 -1.98 -2.60
C CYS A 32 -7.90 -2.28 -3.39
N CYS A 33 -7.79 -2.99 -4.52
CA CYS A 33 -8.95 -3.32 -5.35
C CYS A 33 -9.54 -4.70 -5.01
N ARG A 34 -8.73 -5.61 -4.44
CA ARG A 34 -9.13 -6.98 -4.11
C ARG A 34 -8.98 -7.31 -2.64
N GLY A 35 -9.21 -6.32 -1.77
CA GLY A 35 -9.12 -6.43 -0.32
C GLY A 35 -9.95 -7.56 0.28
N GLY A 36 -11.08 -7.93 -0.34
CA GLY A 36 -11.92 -9.04 0.12
C GLY A 36 -11.36 -10.45 -0.16
N ARG A 37 -10.23 -10.57 -0.88
CA ARG A 37 -9.58 -11.87 -1.10
C ARG A 37 -8.85 -12.31 0.16
N THR A 38 -8.94 -13.61 0.45
CA THR A 38 -8.14 -14.24 1.49
C THR A 38 -6.66 -14.30 1.10
N LEU A 39 -5.78 -14.40 2.09
CA LEU A 39 -4.35 -14.67 1.87
C LEU A 39 -4.13 -15.93 1.03
N ALA A 40 -4.93 -16.99 1.26
CA ALA A 40 -4.86 -18.22 0.47
C ALA A 40 -5.13 -17.98 -1.02
N GLU A 41 -6.23 -17.30 -1.36
CA GLU A 41 -6.60 -17.01 -2.75
C GLU A 41 -5.58 -16.10 -3.43
N ALA A 42 -5.10 -15.09 -2.70
CA ALA A 42 -4.13 -14.14 -3.22
C ALA A 42 -2.77 -14.83 -3.48
N CYS A 43 -2.30 -15.68 -2.57
CA CYS A 43 -1.07 -16.47 -2.76
C CYS A 43 -1.18 -17.44 -3.93
N HIS A 44 -2.30 -18.15 -4.04
CA HIS A 44 -2.54 -19.07 -5.15
C HIS A 44 -2.50 -18.34 -6.50
N ALA A 45 -3.16 -17.18 -6.60
CA ALA A 45 -3.16 -16.38 -7.83
C ALA A 45 -1.77 -15.81 -8.19
N ALA A 46 -0.94 -15.52 -7.19
CA ALA A 46 0.40 -14.97 -7.35
C ALA A 46 1.52 -16.04 -7.44
N GLY A 47 1.19 -17.33 -7.27
CA GLY A 47 2.19 -18.41 -7.23
C GLY A 47 3.12 -18.35 -6.02
N LEU A 48 2.65 -17.83 -4.88
CA LEU A 48 3.43 -17.67 -3.65
C LEU A 48 3.21 -18.84 -2.69
N ASP A 49 4.25 -19.19 -1.92
CA ASP A 49 4.10 -20.07 -0.76
C ASP A 49 3.40 -19.31 0.37
N GLN A 50 2.15 -19.68 0.59
CA GLN A 50 1.29 -19.11 1.60
C GLN A 50 1.83 -19.27 3.04
N ARG A 51 2.42 -20.42 3.39
CA ARG A 51 2.94 -20.66 4.75
C ARG A 51 4.16 -19.80 5.03
N ALA A 52 5.03 -19.67 4.03
CA ALA A 52 6.18 -18.78 4.10
C ALA A 52 5.71 -17.33 4.29
N LEU A 53 4.73 -16.88 3.49
CA LEU A 53 4.20 -15.52 3.59
C LEU A 53 3.58 -15.21 4.95
N VAL A 54 2.72 -16.09 5.48
CA VAL A 54 2.11 -15.91 6.81
C VAL A 54 3.19 -15.76 7.89
N THR A 55 4.26 -16.56 7.81
CA THR A 55 5.38 -16.51 8.74
C THR A 55 6.11 -15.17 8.67
N GLU A 56 6.42 -14.69 7.47
CA GLU A 56 7.07 -13.40 7.24
C GLU A 56 6.22 -12.23 7.75
N LEU A 57 4.95 -12.16 7.35
CA LEU A 57 4.04 -11.08 7.74
C LEU A 57 3.86 -11.04 9.26
N THR A 58 3.73 -12.21 9.91
CA THR A 58 3.65 -12.31 11.37
C THR A 58 4.93 -11.82 12.06
N ALA A 59 6.10 -12.04 11.46
CA ALA A 59 7.35 -11.53 12.01
C ALA A 59 7.43 -9.99 11.93
N LEU A 60 6.94 -9.40 10.83
CA LEU A 60 6.93 -7.96 10.61
C LEU A 60 5.96 -7.21 11.54
N THR A 61 4.90 -7.87 12.02
CA THR A 61 3.90 -7.26 12.92
C THR A 61 4.23 -7.40 14.41
N ARG A 62 5.37 -8.00 14.76
CA ARG A 62 5.80 -8.13 16.17
C ARG A 62 6.09 -6.79 16.85
N ARG A 63 6.41 -5.76 16.09
CA ARG A 63 6.61 -4.41 16.63
C ARG A 63 5.29 -3.65 16.50
N PRO A 64 4.72 -3.16 17.61
CA PRO A 64 3.52 -2.32 17.54
C PRO A 64 3.88 -1.04 16.80
N THR A 65 3.15 -0.79 15.71
CA THR A 65 3.10 0.50 15.05
C THR A 65 1.96 1.28 15.68
N VAL A 66 2.23 2.50 16.14
CA VAL A 66 1.15 3.43 16.51
C VAL A 66 0.55 3.91 15.20
N VAL A 67 -0.65 3.44 14.91
CA VAL A 67 -1.43 3.93 13.77
C VAL A 67 -2.75 4.44 14.31
N GLU A 68 -3.20 5.58 13.79
CA GLU A 68 -4.57 6.03 14.04
C GLU A 68 -5.54 4.98 13.55
N ASP A 69 -6.48 4.60 14.41
CA ASP A 69 -7.46 3.57 14.09
C ASP A 69 -8.61 4.15 13.25
N TRP A 70 -8.35 4.31 11.95
CA TRP A 70 -9.36 4.77 10.99
C TRP A 70 -10.55 3.81 10.87
N THR A 71 -10.42 2.55 11.32
CA THR A 71 -11.52 1.57 11.23
C THR A 71 -12.67 1.90 12.18
N THR A 72 -12.41 2.78 13.16
CA THR A 72 -13.39 3.27 14.13
C THR A 72 -13.99 4.62 13.76
N MET A 73 -13.47 5.30 12.75
CA MET A 73 -13.99 6.60 12.29
C MET A 73 -15.38 6.45 11.68
N THR A 74 -16.22 7.46 11.92
CA THR A 74 -17.43 7.65 11.12
C THR A 74 -17.07 7.98 9.66
N ALA A 75 -18.03 7.82 8.75
CA ALA A 75 -17.81 8.16 7.34
C ALA A 75 -17.36 9.63 7.15
N THR A 76 -17.92 10.55 7.93
CA THR A 76 -17.54 11.98 7.87
C THR A 76 -16.09 12.19 8.35
N GLU A 77 -15.73 11.62 9.50
CA GLU A 77 -14.36 11.72 10.04
C GLU A 77 -13.34 11.11 9.09
N LEU A 78 -13.66 9.97 8.47
CA LEU A 78 -12.80 9.31 7.51
C LEU A 78 -12.59 10.18 6.25
N VAL A 79 -13.66 10.80 5.73
CA VAL A 79 -13.55 11.71 4.58
C VAL A 79 -12.64 12.90 4.93
N ASP A 80 -12.86 13.53 6.07
CA ASP A 80 -12.05 14.67 6.51
C ASP A 80 -10.58 14.27 6.70
N HIS A 81 -10.33 13.10 7.31
CA HIS A 81 -8.99 12.55 7.47
C HIS A 81 -8.31 12.28 6.11
N LEU A 82 -8.99 11.65 5.16
CA LEU A 82 -8.43 11.37 3.82
C LEU A 82 -8.06 12.66 3.08
N VAL A 83 -8.89 13.69 3.17
CA VAL A 83 -8.64 14.99 2.54
C VAL A 83 -7.43 15.68 3.19
N ALA A 84 -7.41 15.77 4.52
CA ALA A 84 -6.36 16.47 5.25
C ALA A 84 -5.00 15.76 5.20
N THR A 85 -4.99 14.43 5.30
CA THR A 85 -3.77 13.62 5.39
C THR A 85 -3.19 13.29 4.02
N HIS A 86 -4.04 12.99 3.02
CA HIS A 86 -3.57 12.50 1.72
C HIS A 86 -3.81 13.48 0.58
N HIS A 87 -5.04 13.96 0.36
CA HIS A 87 -5.35 14.75 -0.83
C HIS A 87 -4.61 16.09 -0.86
N HIS A 88 -4.62 16.85 0.24
CA HIS A 88 -3.90 18.13 0.31
C HIS A 88 -2.41 17.98 0.02
N TYR A 89 -1.76 16.96 0.60
CA TYR A 89 -0.35 16.67 0.34
C TYR A 89 -0.10 16.36 -1.14
N LEU A 90 -0.90 15.48 -1.74
CA LEU A 90 -0.75 15.11 -3.15
C LEU A 90 -1.01 16.28 -4.09
N TRP A 91 -2.01 17.11 -3.82
CA TRP A 91 -2.28 18.31 -4.63
C TRP A 91 -1.15 19.33 -4.58
N ALA A 92 -0.44 19.42 -3.45
CA ALA A 92 0.71 20.31 -3.32
C ALA A 92 1.96 19.75 -4.01
N GLU A 93 2.26 18.45 -3.84
CA GLU A 93 3.53 17.88 -4.31
C GLU A 93 3.49 17.39 -5.76
N LEU A 94 2.35 16.87 -6.26
CA LEU A 94 2.29 16.31 -7.61
C LEU A 94 2.62 17.32 -8.72
N PRO A 95 2.08 18.57 -8.73
CA PRO A 95 2.45 19.55 -9.76
C PRO A 95 3.95 19.87 -9.76
N ARG A 96 4.54 20.02 -8.57
CA ARG A 96 5.98 20.27 -8.43
C ARG A 96 6.81 19.08 -8.90
N LEU A 97 6.39 17.85 -8.59
CA LEU A 97 7.05 16.64 -9.08
C LEU A 97 6.98 16.54 -10.61
N THR A 98 5.84 16.89 -11.22
CA THR A 98 5.70 16.94 -12.67
C THR A 98 6.71 17.91 -13.30
N GLU A 99 6.80 19.15 -12.80
CA GLU A 99 7.78 20.13 -13.31
C GLU A 99 9.23 19.64 -13.20
N LEU A 100 9.57 18.95 -12.10
CA LEU A 100 10.90 18.39 -11.90
C LEU A 100 11.21 17.26 -12.89
N VAL A 101 10.25 16.36 -13.12
CA VAL A 101 10.39 15.27 -14.09
C VAL A 101 10.52 15.81 -15.51
N GLU A 102 9.70 16.79 -15.90
CA GLU A 102 9.76 17.45 -17.20
C GLU A 102 11.12 18.14 -17.42
N LYS A 103 11.66 18.81 -16.39
CA LYS A 103 12.99 19.43 -16.47
C LYS A 103 14.09 18.39 -16.69
N VAL A 104 14.02 17.25 -16.00
CA VAL A 104 14.99 16.16 -16.18
C VAL A 104 14.91 15.60 -17.60
N ALA A 105 13.70 15.33 -18.11
CA ALA A 105 13.49 14.86 -19.47
C ALA A 105 14.00 15.87 -20.51
N LEU A 106 13.77 17.16 -20.31
CA LEU A 106 14.22 18.22 -21.21
C LEU A 106 15.76 18.29 -21.31
N VAL A 107 16.46 18.23 -20.18
CA VAL A 107 17.93 18.37 -20.12
C VAL A 107 18.65 17.09 -20.52
N HIS A 108 18.10 15.93 -20.15
CA HIS A 108 18.81 14.64 -20.26
C HIS A 108 18.23 13.71 -21.34
N GLY A 109 17.02 13.96 -21.84
CA GLY A 109 16.33 13.06 -22.77
C GLY A 109 17.04 12.87 -24.11
N ALA A 110 17.95 13.77 -24.51
CA ALA A 110 18.80 13.57 -25.69
C ALA A 110 19.82 12.43 -25.52
N SER A 111 20.36 12.28 -24.31
CA SER A 111 21.36 11.26 -23.97
C SER A 111 20.76 10.01 -23.33
N HIS A 112 19.51 10.12 -22.86
CA HIS A 112 18.76 9.08 -22.14
C HIS A 112 17.40 8.85 -22.80
N PRO A 113 17.32 7.95 -23.80
CA PRO A 113 16.07 7.63 -24.49
C PRO A 113 14.95 7.15 -23.55
N GLU A 114 15.31 6.51 -22.42
CA GLU A 114 14.39 6.04 -21.38
C GLU A 114 13.60 7.17 -20.66
N LEU A 115 13.93 8.44 -20.92
CA LEU A 115 13.27 9.61 -20.34
C LEU A 115 12.28 10.31 -21.29
N ARG A 116 11.98 9.73 -22.45
CA ARG A 116 11.14 10.36 -23.50
C ARG A 116 9.69 9.86 -23.57
N ASP A 117 9.39 8.77 -22.87
CA ASP A 117 8.08 8.10 -22.80
C ASP A 117 7.57 8.09 -21.35
#